data_AF-A0A7Z0RRD4-F1
#
_entry.id   AF-A0A7Z0RRD4-F1
#
_cell.length_a   1.000
_cell.length_b   1.000
_cell.length_c   1.000
_cell.angle_alpha   90.00
_cell.angle_beta   90.00
_cell.angle_gamma   90.00
#
_symmetry.space_group_name_H-M   'P 1'
#
loop_
_entity.id
_entity.type
_entity.pdbx_description
1 polymer ?
#
loop_
_entity_poly.entity_id
_entity_poly.type
_entity_poly.pdbx_seq_one_letter_code
_entity_poly.pdbx_strand_id
1 'polypeptide(L)' 'ESQALLSEEGSRIFAQRKVDVEPVFGQVKACLGYKRCNLRGKQQVKIDMGLVLMANNLLKYRKRRF' A
#
# COMPACT_ATOMS: atom_id res chain seq x y z
N GLU A 1 -17.83 -15.28 7.03
CA GLU A 1 -16.56 -14.51 7.07
C GLU A 1 -16.74 -12.99 7.13
N SER A 2 -17.86 -12.43 6.63
CA SER A 2 -18.13 -10.98 6.58
C SER A 2 -18.56 -10.31 7.90
N GLN A 3 -19.06 -11.07 8.88
CA GLN A 3 -19.56 -10.50 10.16
C GLN A 3 -18.44 -9.98 11.07
N ALA A 4 -17.26 -10.60 11.07
CA ALA A 4 -16.14 -10.22 11.93
C ALA A 4 -15.45 -8.91 11.52
N LEU A 5 -15.60 -8.50 10.25
CA LEU A 5 -15.03 -7.24 9.73
C LEU A 5 -15.95 -6.03 9.97
N LEU A 6 -17.26 -6.28 10.16
CA LEU A 6 -18.28 -5.25 10.39
C LEU A 6 -18.56 -5.03 11.89
N SER A 7 -17.97 -5.84 12.78
CA SER A 7 -18.04 -5.59 14.22
C SER A 7 -17.21 -4.37 14.60
N GLU A 8 -17.55 -3.74 15.72
CA GLU A 8 -16.86 -2.55 16.22
C GLU A 8 -15.37 -2.82 16.51
N GLU A 9 -15.06 -4.03 17.00
CA GLU A 9 -13.70 -4.53 17.21
C GLU A 9 -12.96 -4.77 15.89
N GLY A 10 -13.60 -5.40 14.92
CA GLY A 10 -13.05 -5.62 13.58
C GLY A 10 -12.73 -4.30 12.87
N SER A 11 -13.62 -3.31 13.03
CA SER A 11 -13.45 -1.97 12.48
C SER A 11 -12.30 -1.20 13.13
N ARG A 12 -12.12 -1.31 14.47
CA ARG A 12 -10.94 -0.73 15.17
C ARG A 12 -9.63 -1.36 14.71
N ILE A 13 -9.57 -2.69 14.60
CA ILE A 13 -8.38 -3.39 14.11
C ILE A 13 -8.10 -3.03 12.66
N PHE A 14 -9.13 -2.94 11.82
CA PHE A 14 -9.00 -2.52 10.42
C PHE A 14 -8.55 -1.06 10.29
N ALA A 15 -9.00 -0.17 11.18
CA ALA A 15 -8.54 1.21 11.25
C ALA A 15 -7.07 1.30 11.70
N GLN A 16 -6.61 0.45 12.62
CA GLN A 16 -5.18 0.34 12.95
C GLN A 16 -4.37 -0.22 11.77
N ARG A 17 -4.89 -1.20 11.03
CA ARG A 17 -4.23 -1.70 9.79
C ARG A 17 -4.16 -0.65 8.68
N LYS A 18 -5.02 0.38 8.69
CA LYS A 18 -4.87 1.55 7.81
C LYS A 18 -3.63 2.39 8.14
N VAL A 19 -3.10 2.29 9.36
CA VAL A 19 -1.83 2.88 9.80
C VAL A 19 -0.65 1.96 9.45
N ASP A 20 -0.86 0.64 9.42
CA ASP A 20 0.15 -0.34 9.02
C ASP A 20 0.54 -0.26 7.54
N VAL A 21 1.63 -0.93 7.16
CA VAL A 21 2.20 -0.93 5.80
C VAL A 21 1.35 -1.66 4.75
N GLU A 22 0.42 -2.50 5.19
CA GLU A 22 -0.41 -3.37 4.33
C GLU A 22 -1.23 -2.61 3.26
N PRO A 23 -1.92 -1.50 3.55
CA PRO A 23 -2.64 -0.71 2.56
C PRO A 23 -1.70 -0.09 1.52
N VAL A 24 -0.44 0.20 1.87
CA VAL A 24 0.56 0.70 0.92
C VAL A 24 0.85 -0.38 -0.11
N PHE A 25 1.09 -1.62 0.32
CA PHE A 25 1.31 -2.73 -0.60
C PHE A 25 0.06 -3.08 -1.43
N GLY A 26 -1.13 -2.97 -0.83
CA GLY A 26 -2.39 -3.13 -1.55
C GLY A 26 -2.55 -2.10 -2.67
N GLN A 27 -2.30 -0.82 -2.37
CA GLN A 27 -2.35 0.28 -3.36
C GLN A 27 -1.28 0.14 -4.44
N VAL A 28 -0.06 -0.24 -4.07
CA VAL A 28 1.02 -0.50 -5.03
C VAL A 28 0.61 -1.60 -6.02
N LYS A 29 0.02 -2.69 -5.53
CA LYS A 29 -0.43 -3.79 -6.39
C LYS A 29 -1.65 -3.43 -7.25
N ALA A 30 -2.65 -2.78 -6.65
CA ALA A 30 -3.93 -2.51 -7.31
C ALA A 30 -3.92 -1.24 -8.17
N CYS A 31 -3.33 -0.15 -7.68
CA CYS A 31 -3.31 1.15 -8.36
C CYS A 31 -2.11 1.32 -9.29
N LEU A 32 -0.93 0.86 -8.90
CA LEU A 32 0.28 0.95 -9.74
C LEU A 32 0.51 -0.32 -10.58
N GLY A 33 -0.27 -1.38 -10.36
CA GLY A 33 -0.11 -2.65 -11.08
C GLY A 33 1.21 -3.37 -10.78
N TYR A 34 1.97 -2.92 -9.78
CA TYR A 34 3.30 -3.43 -9.49
C TYR A 34 3.20 -4.75 -8.73
N LYS A 35 3.36 -5.86 -9.47
CA LYS A 35 3.23 -7.24 -8.95
C LYS A 35 4.57 -7.96 -8.81
N ARG A 36 5.59 -7.55 -9.56
CA ARG A 36 6.93 -8.15 -9.58
C ARG A 36 7.97 -7.03 -9.73
N CYS A 37 9.15 -7.23 -9.14
CA CYS A 37 10.28 -6.33 -9.36
C CYS A 37 10.82 -6.54 -10.77
N ASN A 38 11.12 -5.45 -11.46
CA ASN A 38 11.63 -5.52 -12.84
C ASN A 38 13.15 -5.76 -12.85
N LEU A 39 13.84 -5.28 -11.81
CA LEU A 39 15.28 -5.42 -11.66
C LEU A 39 15.65 -6.60 -10.76
N ARG A 40 16.89 -7.10 -10.92
CA ARG A 40 17.42 -8.23 -10.15
C ARG A 40 18.64 -7.79 -9.34
N GLY A 41 18.77 -8.34 -8.14
CA GLY A 41 19.84 -7.99 -7.20
C GLY A 41 19.40 -6.95 -6.16
N LYS A 42 19.94 -7.08 -4.95
CA LYS A 42 19.46 -6.38 -3.74
C LYS A 42 19.45 -4.85 -3.89
N GLN A 43 20.49 -4.28 -4.50
CA GLN A 43 20.61 -2.83 -4.66
C GLN A 43 19.59 -2.28 -5.67
N GLN A 44 19.44 -2.94 -6.82
CA GLN A 44 18.53 -2.49 -7.85
C GLN A 44 17.07 -2.64 -7.42
N VAL A 45 16.71 -3.75 -6.76
CA VAL A 45 15.38 -3.94 -6.16
C VAL A 45 15.05 -2.87 -5.13
N LYS A 46 16.05 -2.42 -4.34
CA LYS A 46 15.86 -1.32 -3.38
C LYS A 46 15.50 -0.01 -4.08
N ILE A 47 16.14 0.29 -5.21
CA ILE A 47 15.85 1.49 -6.01
C ILE A 47 14.45 1.38 -6.64
N ASP A 48 14.14 0.24 -7.27
CA ASP A 48 12.83 -0.04 -7.90
C ASP A 48 11.68 0.15 -6.88
N MET A 49 11.82 -0.46 -5.70
CA MET A 49 10.85 -0.30 -4.62
C MET A 49 10.74 1.15 -4.12
N GLY A 50 11.85 1.88 -4.04
CA GLY A 50 11.86 3.30 -3.69
C GLY A 50 11.05 4.16 -4.66
N LEU A 51 11.21 3.94 -5.97
CA LEU A 51 10.45 4.62 -7.01
C LEU A 51 8.95 4.35 -6.90
N VAL A 52 8.58 3.08 -6.72
CA VAL A 52 7.19 2.64 -6.55
C VAL A 52 6.54 3.31 -5.34
N LEU A 53 7.25 3.38 -4.21
CA LEU A 53 6.75 4.04 -3.00
C LEU A 53 6.61 5.55 -3.17
N MET A 54 7.56 6.21 -3.86
CA MET A 54 7.43 7.65 -4.19
C MET A 54 6.22 7.92 -5.08
N ALA A 55 5.99 7.11 -6.11
CA ALA A 55 4.81 7.21 -6.97
C ALA A 55 3.52 7.06 -6.15
N ASN A 56 3.46 6.09 -5.23
CA ASN A 56 2.31 5.91 -4.35
C ASN A 56 2.08 7.12 -3.43
N ASN A 57 3.15 7.73 -2.90
CA ASN A 57 3.06 8.93 -2.07
C ASN A 57 2.52 10.13 -2.85
N LEU A 58 2.94 10.32 -4.10
CA LEU A 58 2.40 11.37 -4.97
C LEU A 58 0.91 11.18 -5.26
N LEU A 59 0.47 9.95 -5.51
CA LEU A 59 -0.95 9.64 -5.69
C LEU A 59 -1.77 9.96 -4.42
N LYS A 60 -1.24 9.63 -3.24
CA LYS A 60 -1.85 10.00 -1.95
C LYS A 60 -1.89 11.52 -1.76
N TYR A 61 -0.80 12.22 -2.10
CA TYR A 61 -0.73 13.68 -1.97
C TYR A 61 -1.76 14.37 -2.85
N ARG A 62 -1.92 13.92 -4.11
CA ARG A 62 -2.95 14.43 -5.02
C ARG A 62 -4.36 14.24 -4.44
N LYS A 63 -4.67 13.07 -3.89
CA LYS A 63 -5.97 12.75 -3.25
C LYS A 63 -6.24 13.49 -1.93
N ARG A 64 -5.23 14.12 -1.32
CA ARG A 64 -5.42 14.94 -0.10
C ARG A 64 -5.66 16.40 -0.44
N ARG A 65 -5.16 16.86 -1.59
CA ARG A 65 -5.22 18.26 -2.02
C ARG A 65 -6.55 18.61 -2.70
N PHE A 66 -7.28 17.61 -3.17
CA PHE A 66 -8.63 17.68 -3.74
C PHE A 66 -9.52 16.71 -2.97
#